data_AF-A0AB34GJH5-F1
#
_entry.id   AF-A0AB34GJH5-F1
#
_cell.length_a   1.000
_cell.length_b   1.000
_cell.length_c   1.000
_cell.angle_alpha   90.00
_cell.angle_beta   90.00
_cell.angle_gamma   90.00
#
_symmetry.space_group_name_H-M   'P 1'
#
loop_
_entity.id
_entity.type
_entity.pdbx_description
1 polymer ?
#
loop_
_entity_poly.entity_id
_entity_poly.type
_entity_poly.pdbx_seq_one_letter_code
_entity_poly.pdbx_strand_id
1 'polypeptide(L)'
;MEEDASLFPKKLLDDAPLVEDEADELEDPEFVLGSVPGEAENKADPGSSWAELRACRRRMGLLAKQQESVAADLAAERAAGNTAAVGRLEAASQRLCSELGNERDLQAKMTAVLQESM
;
A
#
# COMPACT_ATOMS: atom_id res chain seq x y z
N MET A 1 -47.24 3.28 36.01
CA MET A 1 -47.16 1.83 36.18
C MET A 1 -47.32 1.24 34.80
N GLU A 2 -46.23 0.77 34.21
CA GLU A 2 -46.24 -0.35 33.27
C GLU A 2 -44.80 -0.87 33.19
N GLU A 3 -44.64 -2.10 33.65
CA GLU A 3 -43.49 -2.96 33.39
C GLU A 3 -43.54 -3.37 31.92
N ASP A 4 -42.41 -3.60 31.27
CA ASP A 4 -42.08 -4.98 30.91
C ASP A 4 -40.63 -5.09 30.44
N ALA A 5 -39.98 -6.11 30.98
CA ALA A 5 -38.64 -6.50 30.65
C ALA A 5 -38.63 -7.22 29.30
N SER A 6 -37.48 -7.13 28.61
CA SER A 6 -36.84 -8.25 27.91
C SER A 6 -37.76 -9.22 27.16
N LEU A 7 -37.67 -9.26 25.84
CA LEU A 7 -37.36 -10.54 25.19
C LEU A 7 -36.99 -10.31 23.71
N PHE A 8 -35.69 -10.32 23.45
CA PHE A 8 -35.16 -10.65 22.14
C PHE A 8 -35.87 -11.89 21.58
N PRO A 9 -36.34 -11.89 20.32
CA PRO A 9 -36.64 -13.15 19.65
C PRO A 9 -35.33 -13.92 19.41
N LYS A 10 -35.05 -14.90 20.27
CA LYS A 10 -34.10 -16.01 20.06
C LYS A 10 -34.79 -17.12 19.26
N LYS A 11 -34.72 -17.09 17.93
CA LYS A 11 -35.10 -18.23 17.07
C LYS A 11 -34.17 -18.23 15.85
N LEU A 12 -33.10 -19.01 15.91
CA LEU A 12 -33.02 -20.41 15.43
C LEU A 12 -32.67 -20.40 13.93
N LEU A 13 -31.37 -20.30 13.65
CA LEU A 13 -30.80 -20.76 12.40
C LEU A 13 -29.93 -21.97 12.78
N ASP A 14 -30.58 -23.12 12.81
CA ASP A 14 -29.94 -24.43 12.86
C ASP A 14 -29.51 -24.79 11.43
N ASP A 15 -28.43 -25.56 11.32
CA ASP A 15 -27.84 -26.13 10.11
C ASP A 15 -27.02 -25.19 9.19
N ALA A 16 -25.84 -24.80 9.67
CA ALA A 16 -24.67 -24.75 8.79
C ALA A 16 -23.81 -25.99 9.11
N PRO A 17 -23.35 -26.76 8.11
CA PRO A 17 -22.45 -27.88 8.37
C PRO A 17 -21.20 -27.38 9.10
N LEU A 18 -20.89 -28.04 10.22
CA LEU A 18 -19.61 -27.96 10.89
C LEU A 18 -18.54 -28.39 9.87
N VAL A 19 -17.86 -27.43 9.23
CA VAL A 19 -16.60 -27.74 8.56
C VAL A 19 -15.63 -28.04 9.70
N GLU A 20 -15.34 -29.32 9.85
CA GLU A 20 -14.32 -29.82 10.76
C GLU A 20 -12.98 -29.18 10.38
N ASP A 21 -12.28 -28.68 11.41
CA ASP A 21 -10.87 -28.31 11.39
C ASP A 21 -10.06 -29.43 10.72
N GLU A 22 -9.58 -29.21 9.49
CA GLU A 22 -8.35 -29.87 9.06
C GLU A 22 -7.20 -28.91 9.34
N ALA A 23 -6.36 -29.35 10.26
CA ALA A 23 -5.15 -28.70 10.69
C ALA A 23 -4.24 -28.38 9.49
N ASP A 24 -3.72 -27.17 9.54
CA ASP A 24 -2.38 -26.77 9.07
C ASP A 24 -1.55 -27.90 8.43
N GLU A 25 -1.69 -28.05 7.11
CA GLU A 25 -0.56 -28.43 6.28
C GLU A 25 0.02 -27.13 5.74
N LEU A 26 0.88 -26.49 6.54
CA LEU A 26 1.93 -25.61 6.03
C LEU A 26 2.68 -26.40 4.96
N GLU A 27 2.26 -26.26 3.70
CA GLU A 27 3.04 -26.69 2.56
C GLU A 27 4.36 -25.93 2.66
N ASP A 28 5.41 -26.64 3.10
CA ASP A 28 6.76 -26.12 3.17
C ASP A 28 7.05 -25.45 1.82
N PRO A 29 7.36 -24.13 1.79
CA PRO A 29 7.78 -23.53 0.54
C PRO A 29 9.07 -24.24 0.15
N GLU A 30 9.04 -25.04 -0.91
CA GLU A 30 10.26 -25.56 -1.54
C GLU A 30 11.08 -24.35 -2.00
N PHE A 31 11.98 -23.92 -1.13
CA PHE A 31 12.95 -22.88 -1.41
C PHE A 31 14.03 -23.51 -2.29
N VAL A 32 13.71 -23.64 -3.57
CA VAL A 32 14.70 -24.00 -4.58
C VAL A 32 15.59 -22.77 -4.79
N LEU A 33 16.64 -22.68 -3.97
CA LEU A 33 17.84 -21.89 -4.28
C LEU A 33 18.59 -22.58 -5.43
N GLY A 34 17.98 -22.53 -6.61
CA GLY A 34 18.64 -22.78 -7.87
C GLY A 34 19.37 -21.52 -8.30
N SER A 35 20.62 -21.37 -7.86
CA SER A 35 21.55 -20.41 -8.47
C SER A 35 21.69 -20.71 -9.97
N VAL A 36 21.58 -19.69 -10.82
CA VAL A 36 22.54 -19.38 -11.90
C VAL A 36 22.15 -18.05 -12.55
N PRO A 37 23.12 -17.13 -12.82
CA PRO A 37 22.84 -15.84 -13.43
C PRO A 37 22.57 -16.04 -14.92
N GLY A 38 21.29 -16.01 -15.29
CA GLY A 38 20.91 -15.76 -16.67
C GLY A 38 20.94 -14.26 -16.89
N GLU A 39 21.98 -13.77 -17.56
CA GLU A 39 21.92 -12.48 -18.24
C GLU A 39 20.81 -12.56 -19.29
N ALA A 40 19.57 -12.37 -18.85
CA ALA A 40 18.48 -12.08 -19.74
C ALA A 40 18.74 -10.66 -20.20
N GLU A 41 19.15 -10.51 -21.46
CA GLU A 41 18.88 -9.29 -22.20
C GLU A 41 17.40 -8.95 -21.95
N ASN A 42 17.14 -8.06 -21.00
CA ASN A 42 15.79 -7.68 -20.63
C ASN A 42 15.30 -6.78 -21.76
N LYS A 43 14.83 -7.39 -22.84
CA LYS A 43 13.90 -6.74 -23.74
C LYS A 43 12.61 -6.64 -22.93
N ALA A 44 12.55 -5.64 -22.04
CA ALA A 44 11.34 -5.33 -21.29
C ALA A 44 10.22 -5.26 -22.32
N ASP A 45 9.25 -6.16 -22.22
CA ASP A 45 8.07 -6.10 -23.08
C ASP A 45 7.49 -4.68 -22.94
N PRO A 46 7.41 -3.89 -24.01
CA PRO A 46 7.02 -2.49 -23.90
C PRO A 46 5.60 -2.35 -23.34
N GLY A 47 4.74 -3.37 -23.49
CA GLY A 47 3.41 -3.42 -22.88
C GLY A 47 3.45 -3.45 -21.35
N SER A 48 4.41 -4.17 -20.77
CA SER A 48 4.62 -4.21 -19.30
C SER A 48 5.10 -2.85 -18.75
N SER A 49 6.02 -2.19 -19.46
CA SER A 49 6.57 -0.89 -19.08
C SER A 49 5.51 0.23 -19.03
N TRP A 50 4.51 0.20 -19.91
CA TRP A 50 3.40 1.18 -19.89
C TRP A 50 2.45 0.99 -18.70
N ALA A 51 2.17 -0.26 -18.33
CA ALA A 51 1.30 -0.57 -17.18
C ALA A 51 1.94 -0.09 -15.88
N GLU A 52 3.24 -0.36 -15.70
CA GLU A 52 3.99 0.10 -14.54
C GLU A 52 4.10 1.64 -14.52
N LEU A 53 4.26 2.31 -15.68
CA LEU A 53 4.28 3.78 -15.76
C LEU A 53 2.95 4.39 -15.29
N ARG A 54 1.83 3.73 -15.61
CA ARG A 54 0.50 4.14 -15.12
C ARG A 54 0.38 3.92 -13.61
N ALA A 55 0.85 2.78 -13.10
CA ALA A 55 0.87 2.50 -11.66
C ALA A 55 1.72 3.54 -10.90
N CYS A 56 2.90 3.86 -11.42
CA CYS A 56 3.81 4.90 -10.95
C CYS A 56 3.13 6.26 -10.83
N ARG A 57 2.46 6.72 -11.90
CA ARG A 57 1.69 7.97 -11.90
C ARG A 57 0.59 7.98 -10.84
N ARG A 58 -0.10 6.86 -10.63
CA ARG A 58 -1.11 6.73 -9.57
C ARG A 58 -0.49 6.84 -8.18
N ARG A 59 0.64 6.16 -7.95
CA ARG A 59 1.38 6.22 -6.67
C ARG A 59 1.82 7.65 -6.35
N MET A 60 2.40 8.39 -7.31
CA MET A 60 2.71 9.81 -7.11
C MET A 60 1.49 10.65 -6.74
N GLY A 61 0.35 10.41 -7.40
CA GLY A 61 -0.89 11.13 -7.11
C GLY A 61 -1.40 10.90 -5.69
N LEU A 62 -1.23 9.68 -5.15
CA LEU A 62 -1.58 9.38 -3.76
C LEU A 62 -0.60 10.02 -2.77
N LEU A 63 0.71 9.91 -3.03
CA LEU A 63 1.74 10.53 -2.19
C LEU A 63 1.58 12.05 -2.12
N ALA A 64 1.22 12.70 -3.24
CA ALA A 64 0.97 14.14 -3.26
C ALA A 64 -0.22 14.55 -2.36
N LYS A 65 -1.32 13.78 -2.40
CA LYS A 65 -2.47 14.00 -1.50
C LYS A 65 -2.10 13.77 -0.03
N GLN A 66 -1.28 12.76 0.24
CA GLN A 66 -0.80 12.51 1.60
C GLN A 66 0.10 13.64 2.10
N GLN A 67 0.93 14.21 1.23
CA GLN A 67 1.75 15.37 1.56
C GLN A 67 0.90 16.61 1.88
N GLU A 68 -0.20 16.83 1.15
CA GLU A 68 -1.17 17.90 1.46
C GLU A 68 -1.80 17.71 2.84
N SER A 69 -2.26 16.49 3.16
CA SER A 69 -2.82 16.17 4.49
C SER A 69 -1.80 16.41 5.60
N VAL A 70 -0.57 15.88 5.44
CA VAL A 70 0.50 16.05 6.44
C VAL A 70 0.87 17.53 6.60
N ALA A 71 0.84 18.33 5.54
CA ALA A 71 1.07 19.77 5.62
C ALA A 71 -0.04 20.49 6.39
N ALA A 72 -1.31 20.12 6.18
CA ALA A 72 -2.43 20.64 6.94
C ALA A 72 -2.32 20.29 8.43
N ASP A 73 -2.00 19.02 8.74
CA ASP A 73 -1.80 18.54 10.10
C ASP A 73 -0.62 19.26 10.78
N LEU A 74 0.50 19.44 10.05
CA LEU A 74 1.67 20.15 10.57
C LEU A 74 1.33 21.61 10.91
N ALA A 75 0.56 22.28 10.05
CA ALA A 75 0.09 23.64 10.31
C ALA A 75 -0.82 23.70 11.55
N ALA A 76 -1.73 22.74 11.69
CA ALA A 76 -2.62 22.63 12.85
C ALA A 76 -1.84 22.38 14.16
N GLU A 77 -0.92 21.41 14.16
CA GLU A 77 -0.10 21.08 15.34
C GLU A 77 0.86 22.20 15.72
N ARG A 78 1.38 22.94 14.73
CA ARG A 78 2.21 24.14 14.97
C ARG A 78 1.38 25.27 15.58
N ALA A 79 0.15 25.48 15.12
CA ALA A 79 -0.78 26.45 15.72
C ALA A 79 -1.17 26.06 17.16
N ALA A 80 -1.30 24.76 17.44
CA ALA A 80 -1.55 24.22 18.77
C ALA A 80 -0.31 24.23 19.69
N GLY A 81 0.88 24.56 19.18
CA GLY A 81 2.14 24.56 19.93
C GLY A 81 2.65 23.15 20.30
N ASN A 82 2.19 22.10 19.60
CA ASN A 82 2.55 20.73 19.89
C ASN A 82 3.86 20.32 19.19
N THR A 83 4.99 20.79 19.74
CA THR A 83 6.33 20.56 19.17
C THR A 83 6.67 19.09 18.96
N ALA A 84 6.21 18.20 19.85
CA ALA A 84 6.47 16.77 19.74
C ALA A 84 5.72 16.14 18.55
N ALA A 85 4.45 16.52 18.31
CA ALA A 85 3.72 16.07 17.14
C ALA A 85 4.29 16.66 15.85
N VAL A 86 4.65 17.95 15.85
CA VAL A 86 5.31 18.61 14.70
C VAL A 86 6.58 17.87 14.29
N GLY A 87 7.47 17.52 15.23
CA GLY A 87 8.69 16.78 14.89
C GLY A 87 8.43 15.40 14.27
N ARG A 88 7.37 14.70 14.69
CA ARG A 88 6.96 13.43 14.07
C ARG A 88 6.40 13.65 12.66
N LEU A 89 5.57 14.68 12.47
CA LEU A 89 5.00 15.03 11.17
C LEU A 89 6.07 15.52 10.19
N GLU A 90 7.07 16.26 10.65
CA GLU A 90 8.22 16.68 9.82
C GLU A 90 9.02 15.47 9.35
N ALA A 91 9.29 14.49 10.23
CA ALA A 91 9.95 13.25 9.83
C ALA A 91 9.12 12.45 8.81
N ALA A 92 7.79 12.41 8.96
CA ALA A 92 6.90 11.80 7.98
C ALA A 92 6.92 12.56 6.64
N SER A 93 6.88 13.90 6.67
CA SER A 93 6.96 14.73 5.47
C SER A 93 8.27 14.51 4.72
N GLN A 94 9.41 14.38 5.41
CA GLN A 94 10.70 14.12 4.78
C GLN A 94 10.72 12.77 4.06
N ARG A 95 10.17 11.72 4.68
CA ARG A 95 10.04 10.39 4.05
C ARG A 95 9.19 10.46 2.78
N LEU A 96 8.03 11.10 2.86
CA LEU A 96 7.14 11.27 1.70
C LEU A 96 7.80 12.05 0.57
N CYS A 97 8.59 13.09 0.87
CA CYS A 97 9.37 13.81 -0.13
C CYS A 97 10.40 12.90 -0.83
N SER A 98 11.11 12.05 -0.08
CA SER A 98 12.05 11.08 -0.65
C SER A 98 11.34 10.04 -1.52
N GLU A 99 10.21 9.50 -1.07
CA GLU A 99 9.40 8.55 -1.85
C GLU A 99 8.89 9.16 -3.16
N LEU A 100 8.41 10.41 -3.12
CA LEU A 100 8.01 11.14 -4.32
C LEU A 100 9.18 11.38 -5.28
N GLY A 101 10.37 11.67 -4.75
CA GLY A 101 11.59 11.79 -5.54
C GLY A 101 11.91 10.49 -6.27
N ASN A 102 11.94 9.38 -5.53
CA ASN A 102 12.18 8.05 -6.08
C ASN A 102 11.17 7.69 -7.19
N GLU A 103 9.90 8.04 -7.00
CA GLU A 103 8.86 7.76 -7.98
C GLU A 103 9.00 8.59 -9.26
N ARG A 104 9.41 9.85 -9.13
CA ARG A 104 9.72 10.72 -10.29
C ARG A 104 10.94 10.21 -11.06
N ASP A 105 11.97 9.76 -10.35
CA ASP A 105 13.16 9.19 -10.98
C ASP A 105 12.82 7.88 -11.71
N LEU A 106 11.98 7.03 -11.10
CA LEU A 106 11.47 5.83 -11.75
C LEU A 106 10.65 6.17 -13.01
N GLN A 107 9.75 7.15 -12.91
CA GLN A 107 8.97 7.63 -14.04
C GLN A 107 9.87 8.08 -15.20
N ALA A 108 10.91 8.87 -14.90
CA ALA A 108 11.83 9.39 -15.89
C ALA A 108 12.60 8.26 -16.59
N LYS A 109 13.13 7.30 -15.84
CA LYS A 109 13.82 6.12 -16.37
C LYS A 109 12.93 5.31 -17.30
N MET A 110 11.71 5.00 -16.87
CA MET A 110 10.76 4.23 -17.70
C MET A 110 10.34 4.98 -18.95
N THR A 111 10.16 6.30 -18.85
CA THR A 111 9.84 7.14 -20.01
C THR A 111 11.00 7.15 -21.00
N ALA A 112 12.24 7.21 -20.54
CA ALA A 112 13.43 7.15 -21.39
C ALA A 112 13.52 5.80 -22.13
N VAL A 113 13.38 4.68 -21.43
CA VAL A 113 13.40 3.34 -22.04
C VAL A 113 12.32 3.19 -23.11
N LEU A 114 11.12 3.72 -22.87
CA LEU A 114 10.03 3.71 -23.84
C LEU A 114 10.31 4.58 -25.07
N GLN A 115 11.05 5.69 -24.91
CA GLN A 115 11.48 6.55 -26.02
C GLN A 115 12.61 5.91 -26.83
N GLU A 116 13.53 5.20 -26.18
CA GLU A 116 14.63 4.48 -26.86
C GLU A 116 14.15 3.25 -27.63
N SER A 117 12.98 2.72 -27.26
CA SER A 117 12.36 1.55 -27.91
C SER A 117 11.39 1.93 -29.04
N MET A 118 11.28 3.22 -29.38
CA MET A 118 10.39 3.78 -30.41
C MET A 118 11.20 4.33 -31.59
#